data_AF-H6SMJ9-F1
#
_entry.id   AF-H6SMJ9-F1
#
_cell.length_a   1.000
_cell.length_b   1.000
_cell.length_c   1.000
_cell.angle_alpha   90.00
_cell.angle_beta   90.00
_cell.angle_gamma   90.00
#
_symmetry.space_group_name_H-M   'P 1'
#
loop_
_entity.id
_entity.type
_entity.pdbx_description
1 polymer ?
#
loop_
_entity_poly.entity_id
_entity_poly.type
_entity_poly.pdbx_seq_one_letter_code
_entity_poly.pdbx_strand_id
1 'polypeptide(L)'
;MYLERQFGSPEYWRRLATTLIENNSALGYAIAALRQNGGMVPARQFPIISGSPVRQRKHLAAETVLQRLTEAGLVRTVAVPGIGECVALVQDEEYYTVGTAERRARLFTEEILLSAVRDYLRNLGIASYNSVRTRTDQELPQVGTFVWDLSAPSYLSAVVRFTREGKPKPGFVA
;
A
#
# COMPACT_ATOMS: atom_id res chain seq x y z
N MET A 1 -12.79 -29.46 1.84
CA MET A 1 -13.31 -29.58 0.47
C MET A 1 -13.57 -28.17 -0.04
N TYR A 2 -13.01 -27.82 -1.19
CA TYR A 2 -13.25 -26.53 -1.88
C TYR A 2 -14.32 -26.75 -2.93
N LEU A 3 -15.32 -25.87 -3.01
CA LEU A 3 -16.33 -25.87 -4.07
C LEU A 3 -16.06 -24.66 -4.97
N GLU A 4 -16.16 -24.81 -6.29
CA GLU A 4 -15.92 -23.71 -7.24
C GLU A 4 -16.78 -22.47 -6.94
N ARG A 5 -18.04 -22.69 -6.51
CA ARG A 5 -18.96 -21.63 -6.05
C ARG A 5 -18.45 -20.80 -4.85
N GLN A 6 -17.39 -21.23 -4.18
CA GLN A 6 -16.78 -20.52 -3.05
C GLN A 6 -15.65 -19.59 -3.49
N PHE A 7 -15.18 -19.69 -4.74
CA PHE A 7 -14.25 -18.72 -5.32
C PHE A 7 -14.83 -17.30 -5.15
N GLY A 8 -13.97 -16.32 -4.86
CA GLY A 8 -14.41 -14.94 -4.64
C GLY A 8 -15.06 -14.67 -3.27
N SER A 9 -15.50 -15.69 -2.52
CA SER A 9 -16.16 -15.45 -1.23
C SER A 9 -15.22 -14.80 -0.18
N PRO A 10 -15.75 -14.02 0.78
CA PRO A 10 -14.93 -13.44 1.85
C PRO A 10 -14.12 -14.48 2.64
N GLU A 11 -14.70 -15.68 2.82
CA GLU A 11 -14.06 -16.80 3.51
C GLU A 11 -12.93 -17.42 2.69
N TYR A 12 -13.12 -17.56 1.38
CA TYR A 12 -12.07 -18.02 0.47
C TYR A 12 -10.84 -17.12 0.55
N TRP A 13 -11.03 -15.81 0.40
CA TRP A 13 -9.93 -14.84 0.47
C TRP A 13 -9.24 -14.81 1.82
N ARG A 14 -10.01 -14.96 2.91
CA ARG A 14 -9.46 -15.03 4.27
C ARG A 14 -8.55 -16.25 4.42
N ARG A 15 -9.05 -17.44 4.09
CA ARG A 15 -8.28 -18.69 4.21
C ARG A 15 -7.06 -18.69 3.31
N LEU A 16 -7.20 -18.27 2.06
CA LEU A 16 -6.08 -18.19 1.11
C LEU A 16 -4.97 -17.27 1.63
N ALA A 17 -5.33 -16.07 2.09
CA ALA A 17 -4.37 -15.13 2.65
C ALA A 17 -3.67 -15.71 3.89
N THR A 18 -4.44 -16.29 4.83
CA THR A 18 -3.89 -16.93 6.04
C THR A 18 -2.92 -18.05 5.69
N THR A 19 -3.31 -18.99 4.83
CA THR A 19 -2.44 -20.11 4.44
C THR A 19 -1.16 -19.64 3.74
N LEU A 20 -1.24 -18.63 2.87
CA LEU A 20 -0.06 -18.07 2.21
C LEU A 20 0.89 -17.37 3.20
N ILE A 21 0.33 -16.64 4.17
CA ILE A 21 1.11 -15.97 5.23
C ILE A 21 1.80 -17.00 6.13
N GLU A 22 1.10 -18.05 6.55
CA GLU A 22 1.65 -19.15 7.35
C GLU A 22 2.81 -19.87 6.65
N ASN A 23 2.82 -19.85 5.30
CA ASN A 23 3.90 -20.38 4.48
C ASN A 23 4.93 -19.31 4.04
N ASN A 24 4.98 -18.14 4.71
CA ASN A 24 5.91 -17.03 4.45
C ASN A 24 5.87 -16.48 3.01
N SER A 25 4.70 -16.52 2.35
CA SER A 25 4.53 -16.00 0.99
C SER A 25 4.15 -14.51 1.00
N ALA A 26 4.93 -13.69 0.28
CA ALA A 26 4.62 -12.27 0.05
C ALA A 26 3.25 -12.05 -0.60
N LEU A 27 2.77 -13.03 -1.39
CA LEU A 27 1.46 -12.98 -2.04
C LEU A 27 0.32 -12.93 -1.02
N GLY A 28 0.47 -13.63 0.12
CA GLY A 28 -0.53 -13.66 1.18
C GLY A 28 -0.74 -12.29 1.83
N TYR A 29 0.36 -11.56 2.06
CA TYR A 29 0.30 -10.19 2.60
C TYR A 29 -0.38 -9.22 1.62
N ALA A 30 -0.07 -9.31 0.33
CA ALA A 30 -0.72 -8.46 -0.68
C ALA A 30 -2.24 -8.74 -0.79
N ILE A 31 -2.66 -10.00 -0.75
CA ILE A 31 -4.09 -10.37 -0.72
C ILE A 31 -4.74 -9.83 0.57
N ALA A 32 -4.10 -10.02 1.73
CA ALA A 32 -4.62 -9.52 3.00
C ALA A 32 -4.79 -7.99 2.98
N ALA A 33 -3.83 -7.26 2.43
CA ALA A 33 -3.87 -5.81 2.31
C ALA A 33 -4.98 -5.34 1.35
N LEU A 34 -5.14 -6.00 0.19
CA LEU A 34 -6.27 -5.71 -0.71
C LEU A 34 -7.61 -5.91 -0.01
N ARG A 35 -7.78 -7.00 0.76
CA ARG A 35 -9.01 -7.26 1.53
C ARG A 35 -9.29 -6.15 2.55
N GLN A 36 -8.28 -5.71 3.29
CA GLN A 36 -8.42 -4.60 4.26
C GLN A 36 -8.78 -3.29 3.57
N ASN A 37 -8.40 -3.13 2.31
CA ASN A 37 -8.77 -1.99 1.48
C ASN A 37 -10.11 -2.15 0.74
N GLY A 38 -10.97 -3.10 1.14
CA GLY A 38 -12.26 -3.33 0.48
C GLY A 38 -12.15 -4.04 -0.87
N GLY A 39 -11.10 -4.85 -1.03
CA GLY A 39 -10.85 -5.72 -2.19
C GLY A 39 -10.17 -5.05 -3.38
N MET A 40 -9.90 -3.74 -3.32
CA MET A 40 -9.39 -2.97 -4.45
C MET A 40 -8.67 -1.70 -4.01
N VAL A 41 -7.64 -1.29 -4.75
CA VAL A 41 -6.94 0.00 -4.59
C VAL A 41 -6.58 0.60 -5.95
N PRO A 42 -6.40 1.93 -6.06
CA PRO A 42 -5.75 2.52 -7.23
C PRO A 42 -4.43 1.81 -7.54
N ALA A 43 -4.15 1.51 -8.81
CA ALA A 43 -3.00 0.69 -9.21
C ALA A 43 -1.67 1.27 -8.68
N ARG A 44 -1.57 2.60 -8.66
CA ARG A 44 -0.44 3.34 -8.11
C ARG A 44 -0.18 3.08 -6.62
N GLN A 45 -1.20 2.72 -5.85
CA GLN A 45 -1.11 2.45 -4.41
C GLN A 45 -0.82 0.98 -4.09
N PHE A 46 -0.89 0.08 -5.07
CA PHE A 46 -0.52 -1.33 -4.87
C PHE A 46 0.87 -1.53 -4.24
N PRO A 47 1.95 -0.87 -4.69
CA PRO A 47 3.26 -1.05 -4.07
C PRO A 47 3.32 -0.58 -2.61
N ILE A 48 2.46 0.37 -2.20
CA ILE A 48 2.33 0.81 -0.80
C ILE A 48 1.70 -0.30 0.04
N ILE A 49 0.54 -0.80 -0.40
CA ILE A 49 -0.24 -1.75 0.41
C ILE A 49 0.31 -3.17 0.39
N SER A 50 1.04 -3.56 -0.67
CA SER A 50 1.53 -4.93 -0.84
C SER A 50 2.55 -5.38 0.22
N GLY A 51 3.12 -4.43 0.97
CA GLY A 51 4.19 -4.69 1.95
C GLY A 51 5.48 -5.19 1.31
N SER A 52 5.61 -5.08 -0.01
CA SER A 52 6.77 -5.56 -0.78
C SER A 52 7.63 -4.38 -1.22
N PRO A 53 8.97 -4.52 -1.24
CA PRO A 53 9.86 -3.46 -1.69
C PRO A 53 9.68 -3.17 -3.18
N VAL A 54 10.03 -1.97 -3.62
CA VAL A 54 10.17 -1.62 -5.03
C VAL A 54 11.23 -2.51 -5.68
N ARG A 55 12.40 -2.63 -5.03
CA ARG A 55 13.48 -3.53 -5.45
C ARG A 55 14.45 -3.81 -4.30
N GLN A 56 14.59 -5.07 -3.91
CA GLN A 56 15.54 -5.46 -2.87
C GLN A 56 16.02 -6.90 -3.07
N ARG A 57 17.32 -7.14 -2.88
CA ARG A 57 17.93 -8.47 -3.05
C ARG A 57 17.33 -9.46 -2.04
N LYS A 58 16.98 -10.67 -2.50
CA LYS A 58 16.32 -11.73 -1.71
C LYS A 58 14.88 -11.43 -1.25
N HIS A 59 14.25 -10.38 -1.78
CA HIS A 59 12.83 -10.09 -1.57
C HIS A 59 12.11 -10.03 -2.91
N LEU A 60 10.83 -10.38 -2.92
CA LEU A 60 9.98 -10.19 -4.10
C LEU A 60 9.63 -8.71 -4.21
N ALA A 61 9.80 -8.14 -5.41
CA ALA A 61 9.38 -6.77 -5.68
C ALA A 61 7.85 -6.69 -5.75
N ALA A 62 7.28 -5.54 -5.39
CA ALA A 62 5.84 -5.30 -5.49
C ALA A 62 5.30 -5.59 -6.90
N GLU A 63 6.02 -5.21 -7.95
CA GLU A 63 5.68 -5.51 -9.33
C GLU A 63 5.66 -7.02 -9.61
N THR A 64 6.65 -7.77 -9.12
CA THR A 64 6.69 -9.23 -9.25
C THR A 64 5.56 -9.91 -8.48
N VAL A 65 5.18 -9.37 -7.32
CA VAL A 65 4.02 -9.84 -6.55
C VAL A 65 2.73 -9.62 -7.34
N LEU A 66 2.53 -8.42 -7.92
CA LEU A 66 1.38 -8.11 -8.76
C LEU A 66 1.30 -9.05 -9.96
N GLN A 67 2.42 -9.25 -10.66
CA GLN A 67 2.52 -10.14 -11.81
C GLN A 67 2.08 -11.56 -11.45
N ARG A 68 2.65 -12.15 -10.39
CA ARG A 68 2.31 -13.51 -9.95
C ARG A 68 0.86 -13.66 -9.53
N LEU A 69 0.29 -12.66 -8.85
CA LEU A 69 -1.13 -12.68 -8.48
C LEU A 69 -2.04 -12.60 -9.71
N THR A 70 -1.62 -11.85 -10.74
CA THR A 70 -2.34 -11.70 -12.00
C THR A 70 -2.28 -13.00 -12.81
N GLU A 71 -1.10 -13.60 -12.94
CA GLU A 71 -0.89 -14.90 -13.59
C GLU A 71 -1.66 -16.03 -12.90
N ALA A 72 -1.79 -15.98 -11.57
CA ALA A 72 -2.58 -16.92 -10.79
C ALA A 72 -4.10 -16.68 -10.87
N GLY A 73 -4.55 -15.63 -11.58
CA GLY A 73 -5.97 -15.28 -11.67
C GLY A 73 -6.60 -14.83 -10.35
N LEU A 74 -5.79 -14.35 -9.40
CA LEU A 74 -6.26 -13.90 -8.08
C LEU A 74 -6.53 -12.39 -8.04
N VAL A 75 -5.85 -11.64 -8.90
CA VAL A 75 -5.93 -10.18 -9.01
C VAL A 75 -6.06 -9.79 -10.47
N ARG A 76 -6.75 -8.68 -10.75
CA ARG A 76 -6.81 -8.07 -12.07
C ARG A 76 -6.79 -6.55 -11.98
N THR A 77 -6.37 -5.91 -13.06
CA THR A 77 -6.50 -4.47 -13.23
C THR A 77 -7.86 -4.15 -13.84
N VAL A 78 -8.59 -3.21 -13.25
CA VAL A 78 -9.91 -2.76 -13.69
C VAL A 78 -9.97 -1.24 -13.74
N ALA A 79 -10.57 -0.70 -14.80
CA ALA A 79 -10.87 0.72 -14.89
C ALA A 79 -12.15 1.03 -14.11
N VAL A 80 -12.05 1.81 -13.04
CA VAL A 80 -13.17 2.16 -12.17
C VAL A 80 -13.62 3.60 -12.42
N PRO A 81 -14.89 3.85 -12.78
CA PRO A 81 -15.39 5.19 -13.02
C PRO A 81 -15.13 6.14 -11.84
N GLY A 82 -14.49 7.28 -12.11
CA GLY A 82 -14.18 8.31 -11.12
C GLY A 82 -12.98 8.02 -10.19
N ILE A 83 -12.30 6.87 -10.34
CA ILE A 83 -11.07 6.53 -9.61
C ILE A 83 -9.90 6.28 -10.59
N GLY A 84 -10.17 5.63 -11.72
CA GLY A 84 -9.15 5.27 -12.72
C GLY A 84 -8.75 3.79 -12.64
N GLU A 85 -7.53 3.48 -13.06
CA GLU A 85 -6.98 2.12 -13.02
C GLU A 85 -6.78 1.64 -11.59
N CYS A 86 -7.40 0.52 -11.25
CA CYS A 86 -7.36 -0.09 -9.93
C CYS A 86 -6.89 -1.55 -10.01
N VAL A 87 -6.11 -1.96 -9.02
CA VAL A 87 -5.75 -3.36 -8.79
C VAL A 87 -6.74 -3.95 -7.80
N ALA A 88 -7.41 -5.04 -8.18
CA ALA A 88 -8.51 -5.61 -7.43
C ALA A 88 -8.46 -7.14 -7.36
N LEU A 89 -8.96 -7.71 -6.27
CA LEU A 89 -9.21 -9.15 -6.18
C LEU A 89 -10.22 -9.57 -7.25
N VAL A 90 -10.05 -10.76 -7.82
CA VAL A 90 -11.00 -11.29 -8.82
C VAL A 90 -12.35 -11.60 -8.15
N GLN A 91 -13.42 -11.05 -8.72
CA GLN A 91 -14.79 -11.08 -8.23
C GLN A 91 -15.75 -10.98 -9.42
N ASP A 92 -17.05 -11.12 -9.15
CA ASP A 92 -18.11 -10.84 -10.11
C ASP A 92 -18.04 -9.39 -10.62
N GLU A 93 -18.45 -9.15 -11.87
CA GLU A 93 -18.32 -7.83 -12.51
C GLU A 93 -19.01 -6.70 -11.74
N GLU A 94 -20.15 -7.01 -11.12
CA GLU A 94 -20.93 -6.06 -10.33
C GLU A 94 -20.16 -5.54 -9.09
N TYR A 95 -19.24 -6.33 -8.54
CA TYR A 95 -18.44 -5.96 -7.38
C TYR A 95 -17.59 -4.70 -7.59
N TYR A 96 -17.11 -4.50 -8.83
CA TYR A 96 -16.22 -3.39 -9.18
C TYR A 96 -16.98 -2.07 -9.36
N THR A 97 -18.26 -2.14 -9.71
CA THR A 97 -19.11 -0.97 -9.96
C THR A 97 -19.96 -0.58 -8.76
N VAL A 98 -20.35 -1.55 -7.91
CA VAL A 98 -21.11 -1.28 -6.68
C VAL A 98 -20.23 -0.55 -5.68
N GLY A 99 -20.76 0.50 -5.05
CA GLY A 99 -20.05 1.25 -4.00
C GLY A 99 -18.88 2.10 -4.50
N THR A 100 -18.81 2.41 -5.80
CA THR A 100 -17.79 3.33 -6.36
C THR A 100 -17.81 4.71 -5.71
N ALA A 101 -19.01 5.24 -5.41
CA ALA A 101 -19.16 6.50 -4.69
C ALA A 101 -18.54 6.45 -3.28
N GLU A 102 -18.79 5.38 -2.52
CA GLU A 102 -18.21 5.17 -1.19
C GLU A 102 -16.69 5.03 -1.24
N ARG A 103 -16.17 4.27 -2.22
CA ARG A 103 -14.72 4.11 -2.43
C ARG A 103 -14.06 5.44 -2.76
N ARG A 104 -14.67 6.24 -3.63
CA ARG A 104 -14.18 7.58 -3.97
C ARG A 104 -14.20 8.50 -2.75
N ALA A 105 -15.28 8.48 -1.97
CA ALA A 105 -15.39 9.26 -0.74
C ALA A 105 -14.31 8.87 0.28
N ARG A 106 -14.01 7.57 0.41
CA ARG A 106 -12.90 7.06 1.23
C ARG A 106 -11.55 7.60 0.76
N LEU A 107 -11.22 7.45 -0.53
CA LEU A 107 -9.94 7.91 -1.08
C LEU A 107 -9.74 9.42 -0.87
N PHE A 108 -10.79 10.21 -1.09
CA PHE A 108 -10.77 11.65 -0.86
C PHE A 108 -10.60 12.01 0.61
N THR A 109 -11.29 11.30 1.51
CA THR A 109 -11.13 11.45 2.96
C THR A 109 -9.71 11.14 3.39
N GLU A 110 -9.14 10.03 2.90
CA GLU A 110 -7.75 9.65 3.21
C GLU A 110 -6.75 10.69 2.71
N GLU A 111 -6.98 11.31 1.55
CA GLU A 111 -6.15 12.42 1.05
C GLU A 111 -6.19 13.65 1.96
N ILE A 112 -7.39 14.08 2.40
CA ILE A 112 -7.53 15.19 3.34
C ILE A 112 -6.80 14.86 4.65
N LEU A 113 -6.96 13.64 5.15
CA LEU A 113 -6.35 13.19 6.40
C LEU A 113 -4.81 13.19 6.28
N LEU A 114 -4.27 12.67 5.17
CA LEU A 114 -2.82 12.71 4.91
C LEU A 114 -2.29 14.14 4.79
N SER A 115 -3.04 15.07 4.20
CA SER A 115 -2.64 16.48 4.16
C SER A 115 -2.61 17.09 5.57
N ALA A 116 -3.62 16.79 6.40
CA ALA A 116 -3.65 17.26 7.79
C ALA A 116 -2.47 16.70 8.61
N VAL A 117 -2.14 15.41 8.45
CA VAL A 117 -0.97 14.79 9.10
C VAL A 117 0.32 15.44 8.61
N ARG A 118 0.45 15.68 7.31
CA ARG A 118 1.60 16.39 6.74
C ARG A 118 1.79 17.75 7.39
N ASP A 119 0.73 18.56 7.50
CA ASP A 119 0.82 19.90 8.07
C ASP A 119 1.09 19.86 9.58
N TYR A 120 0.55 18.88 10.28
CA TYR A 120 0.86 18.62 11.70
C TYR A 120 2.34 18.29 11.91
N LEU A 121 2.91 17.38 11.12
CA LEU A 121 4.33 17.01 11.21
C LEU A 121 5.26 18.20 10.92
N ARG A 122 4.88 19.05 9.96
CA ARG A 122 5.59 20.28 9.61
C ARG A 122 5.57 21.28 10.75
N ASN A 123 4.39 21.57 11.29
CA ASN A 123 4.20 22.60 12.31
C ASN A 123 4.80 22.23 13.66
N LEU A 124 4.90 20.94 13.98
CA LEU A 124 5.56 20.46 15.20
C LEU A 124 7.08 20.23 15.05
N GLY A 125 7.66 20.48 13.88
CA GLY A 125 9.09 20.23 13.64
C GLY A 125 9.48 18.75 13.75
N ILE A 126 8.52 17.83 13.65
CA ILE A 126 8.76 16.38 13.69
C ILE A 126 9.47 15.95 12.41
N ALA A 127 9.09 16.55 11.28
CA ALA A 127 9.68 16.29 9.98
C ALA A 127 10.27 17.57 9.37
N SER A 128 11.24 17.42 8.47
CA SER A 128 11.75 18.55 7.69
C SER A 128 10.62 19.16 6.84
N TYR A 129 10.39 20.46 7.04
CA TYR A 129 9.20 21.17 6.57
C TYR A 129 8.90 20.96 5.07
N ASN A 130 9.89 21.19 4.21
CA ASN A 130 9.75 21.08 2.75
C ASN A 130 9.91 19.64 2.21
N SER A 131 10.14 18.67 3.09
CA SER A 131 10.53 17.30 2.70
C SER A 131 9.43 16.27 2.89
N VAL A 132 8.30 16.65 3.50
CA VAL A 132 7.17 15.75 3.72
C VAL A 132 6.45 15.47 2.41
N ARG A 133 6.45 14.19 2.00
CA ARG A 133 5.79 13.70 0.79
C ARG A 133 4.63 12.76 1.13
N THR A 134 3.61 12.75 0.29
CA THR A 134 2.42 11.88 0.39
C THR A 134 2.23 11.08 -0.91
N ARG A 135 1.44 10.00 -0.84
CA ARG A 135 1.11 9.16 -2.00
C ARG A 135 0.41 9.88 -3.17
N THR A 136 -0.04 11.12 -2.95
CA THR A 136 -0.66 12.00 -3.95
C THR A 136 0.35 12.84 -4.73
N ASP A 137 1.58 13.01 -4.22
CA ASP A 137 2.65 13.68 -4.95
C ASP A 137 3.02 12.92 -6.23
N GLN A 138 3.84 13.48 -7.13
CA GLN A 138 4.23 12.82 -8.39
C GLN A 138 5.06 11.55 -8.19
N GLU A 139 5.98 11.56 -7.22
CA GLU A 139 6.77 10.41 -6.82
C GLU A 139 6.19 9.81 -5.54
N LEU A 140 6.12 8.48 -5.47
CA LEU A 140 5.69 7.83 -4.24
C LEU A 140 6.72 8.06 -3.13
N PRO A 141 6.27 8.39 -1.91
CA PRO A 141 7.18 8.60 -0.79
C PRO A 141 7.88 7.28 -0.46
N GLN A 142 9.20 7.31 -0.40
CA GLN A 142 10.03 6.11 -0.29
C GLN A 142 11.05 6.25 0.84
N VAL A 143 11.12 5.23 1.68
CA VAL A 143 12.16 5.08 2.72
C VAL A 143 12.87 3.75 2.48
N GLY A 144 14.17 3.83 2.20
CA GLY A 144 14.94 2.67 1.74
C GLY A 144 14.42 2.16 0.41
N THR A 145 13.90 0.93 0.41
CA THR A 145 13.36 0.22 -0.76
C THR A 145 11.84 0.11 -0.74
N PHE A 146 11.18 0.66 0.28
CA PHE A 146 9.72 0.56 0.47
C PHE A 146 9.04 1.91 0.26
N VAL A 147 7.87 1.87 -0.36
CA VAL A 147 7.00 3.04 -0.53
C VAL A 147 5.92 3.06 0.55
N TRP A 148 5.50 4.26 0.93
CA TRP A 148 4.60 4.51 2.06
C TRP A 148 3.43 5.40 1.63
N ASP A 149 2.46 5.62 2.52
CA ASP A 149 1.41 6.62 2.28
C ASP A 149 1.93 8.05 2.50
N LEU A 150 2.90 8.20 3.40
CA LEU A 150 3.60 9.44 3.72
C LEU A 150 5.06 9.12 4.05
N SER A 151 6.00 10.03 3.74
CA SER A 151 7.34 9.92 4.31
C SER A 151 8.04 11.27 4.44
N ALA A 152 8.93 11.39 5.42
CA ALA A 152 9.79 12.55 5.57
C ALA A 152 11.04 12.24 6.41
N PRO A 153 12.19 12.90 6.18
CA PRO A 153 13.31 12.87 7.11
C PRO A 153 12.96 13.60 8.41
N SER A 154 13.39 13.03 9.54
CA SER A 154 13.21 13.57 10.89
C SER A 154 14.55 13.80 11.59
N TYR A 155 14.66 14.95 12.24
CA TYR A 155 15.84 15.37 12.99
C TYR A 155 15.61 15.41 14.51
N LEU A 156 14.53 14.81 15.00
CA LEU A 156 14.30 14.67 16.43
C LEU A 156 15.40 13.80 17.05
N SER A 157 15.92 14.23 18.21
CA SER A 157 17.05 13.57 18.89
C SER A 157 16.82 12.08 19.16
N ALA A 158 15.57 11.66 19.38
CA ALA A 158 15.21 10.25 19.61
C ALA A 158 15.40 9.34 18.37
N VAL A 159 15.43 9.91 17.16
CA VAL A 159 15.53 9.14 15.91
C VAL A 159 16.77 9.49 15.08
N VAL A 160 17.46 10.58 15.41
CA VAL A 160 18.75 10.94 14.79
C VAL A 160 19.84 9.98 15.26
N ARG A 161 20.65 9.53 14.31
CA ARG A 161 21.89 8.80 14.58
C ARG A 161 23.08 9.64 14.18
N PHE A 162 24.23 9.41 14.80
CA PHE A 162 25.47 10.07 14.41
C PHE A 162 26.37 9.10 13.67
N THR A 163 27.01 9.58 12.62
CA THR A 163 28.06 8.84 11.92
C THR A 163 29.33 8.78 12.77
N ARG A 164 30.30 7.92 12.41
CA ARG A 164 31.61 7.88 13.07
C ARG A 164 32.37 9.21 13.02
N GLU A 165 32.06 10.04 12.03
CA GLU A 165 32.62 11.40 11.84
C GLU A 165 31.85 12.49 12.61
N GLY A 166 30.84 12.12 13.42
CA GLY A 166 30.04 13.07 14.19
C GLY A 166 28.95 13.82 13.39
N LYS A 167 28.80 13.55 12.08
CA LYS A 167 27.72 14.14 11.26
C LYS A 167 26.36 13.50 11.60
N PRO A 168 25.29 14.29 11.78
CA PRO A 168 23.96 13.76 12.04
C PRO A 168 23.38 13.08 10.79
N LYS A 169 22.85 11.87 10.98
CA LYS A 169 22.08 11.11 10.00
C LYS A 169 20.62 11.13 10.45
N PRO A 170 19.71 11.74 9.68
CA PRO A 170 18.31 11.82 10.06
C PRO A 170 17.67 10.43 10.13
N GLY A 171 16.66 10.33 11.01
CA GLY A 171 15.68 9.25 10.96
C GLY A 171 14.60 9.56 9.91
N PHE A 172 13.52 8.79 9.93
CA PHE A 172 12.38 8.98 9.03
C PHE A 172 11.07 8.83 9.80
N VAL A 173 10.06 9.57 9.38
CA VAL A 173 8.65 9.30 9.66
C VAL A 173 8.05 8.74 8.38
N ALA A 174 7.34 7.61 8.48
CA ALA A 174 6.70 6.94 7.36
C ALA A 174 5.50 6.10 7.84
#